data_AF-A0A1M5NCU9-F1
#
_entry.id   AF-A0A1M5NCU9-F1
#
_cell.length_a   1.000
_cell.length_b   1.000
_cell.length_c   1.000
_cell.angle_alpha   90.00
_cell.angle_beta   90.00
_cell.angle_gamma   90.00
#
_symmetry.space_group_name_H-M   'P 1'
#
loop_
_entity.id
_entity.type
_entity.pdbx_description
1 polymer ?
#
loop_
_entity_poly.entity_id
_entity_poly.type
_entity_poly.pdbx_seq_one_letter_code
_entity_poly.pdbx_strand_id
1 'polypeptide(L)' 'MQEGSIERAVTVLSRVCTVSVHQSSRSVWICIGNYHGKRIETKDRSMRGAIGSWIKTASYWGNL' A
#
# COMPACT_ATOMS: atom_id res chain seq x y z
N MET A 1 -2.45 19.84 -9.32
CA MET A 1 -1.20 19.60 -8.57
C MET A 1 -1.14 18.11 -8.31
N GLN A 2 -0.17 17.38 -8.89
CA GLN A 2 0.07 15.99 -8.50
C GLN A 2 0.77 16.04 -7.14
N GLU A 3 0.01 15.84 -6.06
CA GLU A 3 0.58 15.68 -4.73
C GLU A 3 1.46 14.41 -4.72
N GLY A 4 2.72 14.60 -4.34
CA GLY A 4 3.79 13.61 -4.52
C GLY A 4 3.48 12.28 -3.84
N SER A 5 3.31 11.23 -4.64
CA SER A 5 3.35 9.86 -4.15
C SER A 5 4.76 9.48 -3.77
N ILE A 6 4.94 8.93 -2.56
CA ILE A 6 6.20 8.39 -2.08
C ILE A 6 6.21 6.88 -2.39
N GLU A 7 7.20 6.43 -3.15
CA GLU A 7 7.44 5.00 -3.34
C GLU A 7 8.12 4.40 -2.11
N ARG A 8 7.64 3.21 -1.71
CA ARG A 8 8.19 2.45 -0.59
C ARG A 8 8.34 1.00 -0.99
N ALA A 9 9.49 0.41 -0.67
CA ALA A 9 9.67 -1.03 -0.69
C ALA A 9 9.04 -1.64 0.57
N VAL A 10 8.21 -2.65 0.40
CA VAL A 10 7.59 -3.42 1.47
C VAL A 10 7.82 -4.91 1.23
N THR A 11 7.93 -5.70 2.30
CA THR A 11 8.09 -7.16 2.19
C THR A 11 6.76 -7.84 2.48
N VAL A 12 6.30 -8.69 1.57
CA VAL A 12 5.08 -9.52 1.69
C VAL A 12 5.47 -10.96 1.36
N LEU A 13 5.28 -11.90 2.30
CA LEU A 13 5.57 -13.33 2.10
C LEU A 13 6.93 -13.60 1.44
N SER A 14 7.98 -12.95 1.95
CA SER A 14 9.37 -13.02 1.43
C SER A 14 9.60 -12.40 0.05
N ARG A 15 8.64 -11.64 -0.49
CA ARG A 15 8.79 -10.88 -1.73
C ARG A 15 8.85 -9.39 -1.42
N VAL A 16 9.80 -8.70 -2.06
CA VAL A 16 9.85 -7.23 -2.01
C VAL A 16 8.91 -6.69 -3.08
N CYS A 17 8.00 -5.81 -2.67
CA CYS A 17 7.04 -5.13 -3.55
C CYS A 17 7.19 -3.61 -3.41
N THR A 18 7.05 -2.90 -4.51
CA THR A 18 6.99 -1.43 -4.51
C THR A 18 5.55 -0.98 -4.37
N VAL A 19 5.28 -0.12 -3.38
CA VAL A 19 3.99 0.52 -3.18
C VAL A 19 4.13 2.03 -3.28
N SER A 20 3.11 2.69 -3.80
CA SER A 20 2.98 4.14 -3.86
C SER A 20 2.06 4.59 -2.73
N VAL A 21 2.55 5.50 -1.90
CA VAL A 21 1.79 6.03 -0.77
C VAL A 21 1.67 7.54 -0.91
N HIS A 22 0.45 8.05 -0.85
CA HIS A 22 0.20 9.49 -0.90
C HIS A 22 -0.85 9.89 0.14
N GLN A 23 -0.78 11.13 0.56
CA GLN A 23 -1.80 11.73 1.39
C GLN A 23 -2.91 12.26 0.49
N SER A 24 -4.14 11.77 0.68
CA SER A 24 -5.31 12.23 -0.09
C SER A 24 -6.05 13.35 0.64
N SER A 25 -5.95 13.41 1.97
CA SER A 25 -6.45 14.53 2.79
C SER A 25 -5.66 14.62 4.11
N ARG A 26 -5.93 15.65 4.93
CA ARG A 26 -5.25 15.87 6.23
C ARG A 26 -5.18 14.61 7.11
N SER A 27 -6.18 13.74 7.03
CA SER A 27 -6.30 12.54 7.84
C SER A 27 -6.50 11.26 7.01
N VAL A 28 -6.22 11.29 5.71
CA VAL A 28 -6.37 10.10 4.85
C VAL A 28 -5.11 9.87 4.05
N TRP A 29 -4.55 8.69 4.23
CA TRP A 29 -3.40 8.17 3.49
C TRP A 29 -3.86 6.99 2.64
N ILE A 30 -3.44 6.97 1.38
CA ILE A 30 -3.76 5.90 0.42
C ILE A 30 -2.47 5.19 0.06
N CYS A 31 -2.47 3.86 0.16
CA CYS A 31 -1.39 2.98 -0.27
C CYS A 31 -1.86 2.11 -1.43
N ILE A 32 -1.15 2.18 -2.55
CA ILE A 32 -1.47 1.49 -3.80
C ILE A 32 -0.26 0.66 -4.22
N GLY A 33 -0.51 -0.56 -4.66
CA GLY A 33 0.55 -1.41 -5.20
C GLY A 33 -0.04 -2.61 -5.93
N ASN A 34 0.77 -3.23 -6.79
CA ASN A 34 0.39 -4.45 -7.49
C ASN A 34 0.95 -5.66 -6.74
N TYR A 35 0.12 -6.67 -6.54
CA TYR A 35 0.52 -7.94 -5.95
C TYR A 35 -0.19 -9.07 -6.72
N HIS A 36 0.58 -10.04 -7.24
CA HIS A 36 0.05 -11.17 -8.02
C HIS A 36 -0.89 -10.75 -9.18
N GLY A 37 -0.52 -9.70 -9.92
CA GLY A 37 -1.32 -9.17 -11.04
C GLY A 37 -2.59 -8.42 -10.63
N LYS A 38 -2.84 -8.26 -9.32
CA LYS A 38 -3.96 -7.48 -8.79
C LYS A 38 -3.47 -6.15 -8.24
N ARG A 39 -4.15 -5.07 -8.60
CA ARG A 39 -3.98 -3.76 -7.97
C ARG A 39 -4.71 -3.78 -6.63
N ILE A 40 -3.97 -3.55 -5.55
CA ILE A 40 -4.50 -3.41 -4.20
C ILE A 40 -4.39 -1.94 -3.82
N GLU A 41 -5.50 -1.38 -3.33
CA GLU A 41 -5.59 -0.04 -2.79
C GLU A 41 -6.16 -0.12 -1.38
N THR A 42 -5.50 0.55 -0.44
CA THR A 42 -5.93 0.62 0.95
C THR A 42 -5.81 2.04 1.47
N LYS A 43 -6.66 2.37 2.45
CA LYS A 43 -6.70 3.69 3.07
C LYS A 43 -6.65 3.58 4.58
N ASP A 44 -5.99 4.55 5.21
CA ASP A 44 -5.90 4.64 6.67
C ASP A 44 -5.76 6.11 7.10
N ARG A 45 -5.85 6.36 8.40
CA ARG A 45 -5.62 7.67 9.00
C ARG A 45 -4.13 8.04 9.09
N SER A 46 -3.24 7.10 8.80
CA SER A 46 -1.80 7.30 8.84
C SER A 46 -1.09 6.60 7.66
N MET A 47 0.07 7.13 7.26
CA MET A 47 0.91 6.50 6.22
C MET A 47 1.25 5.04 6.57
N ARG A 48 1.66 4.79 7.83
CA ARG A 48 2.01 3.45 8.30
C ARG A 48 0.80 2.51 8.32
N GLY A 49 -0.37 3.00 8.71
CA GLY A 49 -1.60 2.21 8.71
C GLY A 49 -2.05 1.83 7.30
N ALA A 50 -1.88 2.74 6.32
CA ALA A 50 -2.21 2.46 4.93
C ALA A 50 -1.27 1.37 4.37
N ILE A 51 0.04 1.50 4.60
CA ILE A 51 1.03 0.46 4.23
C ILE A 51 0.72 -0.87 4.92
N GLY A 52 0.45 -0.86 6.22
CA GLY A 52 0.16 -2.06 6.99
C GLY A 52 -1.12 -2.76 6.52
N SER A 53 -2.15 -2.00 6.17
CA SER A 53 -3.38 -2.51 5.57
C SER A 53 -3.10 -3.15 4.21
N TRP A 54 -2.30 -2.49 3.36
CA TRP A 54 -1.89 -3.05 2.08
C TRP A 54 -1.16 -4.38 2.23
N ILE A 55 -0.18 -4.47 3.14
CA ILE A 55 0.57 -5.70 3.43
C ILE A 55 -0.38 -6.82 3.89
N LYS A 56 -1.30 -6.53 4.80
CA LYS A 56 -2.29 -7.53 5.28
C LYS A 56 -3.15 -8.05 4.13
N THR A 57 -3.66 -7.16 3.28
CA THR A 57 -4.47 -7.55 2.13
C THR A 57 -3.65 -8.36 1.13
N ALA A 58 -2.42 -7.94 0.80
CA ALA A 58 -1.53 -8.67 -0.11
C ALA A 58 -1.19 -10.07 0.44
N SER A 59 -0.86 -10.19 1.72
CA SER A 59 -0.61 -11.48 2.38
C SER A 59 -1.82 -12.41 2.33
N TYR A 60 -3.03 -11.88 2.52
CA TYR A 60 -4.26 -12.67 2.38
C TYR A 60 -4.43 -13.23 0.97
N TRP A 61 -4.19 -12.41 -0.07
CA TRP A 61 -4.25 -12.87 -1.46
C TRP A 61 -3.13 -13.83 -1.85
N GLY A 62 -1.97 -13.77 -1.20
CA GLY A 62 -0.86 -14.68 -1.47
C GLY A 62 -1.00 -16.05 -0.79
N ASN A 63 -1.92 -16.18 0.16
CA ASN A 63 -2.23 -17.44 0.84
C ASN A 63 -3.51 -18.12 0.29
N LEU A 64 -4.09 -17.57 -0.78
CA LEU A 64 -5.20 -18.12 -1.56
C LEU A 64 -4.66 -18.72 -2.86
#